data_AF-A0A923PZV8-F1
#
_entry.id   AF-A0A923PZV8-F1
#
_cell.length_a   1.000
_cell.length_b   1.000
_cell.length_c   1.000
_cell.angle_alpha   90.00
_cell.angle_beta   90.00
_cell.angle_gamma   90.00
#
_symmetry.space_group_name_H-M   'P 1'
#
loop_
_entity.id
_entity.type
_entity.pdbx_description
1 polymer ?
#
loop_
_entity_poly.entity_id
_entity_poly.type
_entity_poly.pdbx_seq_one_letter_code
_entity_poly.pdbx_strand_id
1 'polypeptide(L)'
;MLRIVGVAVPALEAWLLCGRDNDVSEAAWLAGQANGRPPYTRAELKWRVYQTERPSLPHEIACALREMERHRRDLRRLEYDFPGFAALLGDLKASRIK
;
A
#
# COMPACT_ATOMS: atom_id res chain seq x y z
N MET A 1 -2.81 -11.17 17.09
CA MET A 1 -2.04 -9.95 17.42
C MET A 1 -0.84 -9.67 16.47
N LEU A 2 -0.76 -10.31 15.29
CA LEU A 2 0.15 -9.93 14.18
C LEU A 2 -0.56 -9.15 13.06
N ARG A 3 -1.87 -8.92 13.22
CA ARG A 3 -2.76 -8.30 12.23
C ARG A 3 -2.76 -6.77 12.28
N ILE A 4 -2.04 -6.12 13.19
CA ILE A 4 -2.24 -4.67 13.41
C ILE A 4 -1.20 -3.85 12.62
N VAL A 5 0.06 -4.28 12.57
CA VAL A 5 1.12 -3.52 11.87
C VAL A 5 1.25 -3.94 10.40
N GLY A 6 0.96 -5.21 10.07
CA GLY A 6 1.07 -5.73 8.70
C GLY A 6 -0.14 -5.51 7.80
N VAL A 7 -1.27 -5.03 8.33
CA VAL A 7 -2.58 -4.93 7.62
C VAL A 7 -2.95 -3.50 7.25
N ALA A 8 -2.21 -2.54 7.79
CA ALA A 8 -2.77 -1.22 8.02
C ALA A 8 -1.92 -0.10 7.41
N VAL A 9 -0.69 -0.44 7.05
CA VAL A 9 0.16 0.36 6.19
C VAL A 9 0.13 -0.33 4.84
N PRO A 10 -0.31 0.33 3.74
CA PRO A 10 0.00 -0.17 2.42
C PRO A 10 1.50 -0.43 2.41
N ALA A 11 1.92 -1.65 2.05
CA ALA A 11 3.34 -1.89 1.85
C ALA A 11 3.89 -0.77 0.95
N LEU A 12 5.13 -0.31 1.14
CA LEU A 12 5.70 0.82 0.38
C LEU A 12 5.35 0.71 -1.12
N GLU A 13 5.38 -0.51 -1.64
CA GLU A 13 4.98 -0.87 -3.00
C GLU A 13 3.58 -0.39 -3.42
N ALA A 14 2.59 -0.40 -2.54
CA ALA A 14 1.27 0.14 -2.83
C ALA A 14 1.28 1.65 -3.02
N TRP A 15 2.09 2.40 -2.25
CA TRP A 15 2.30 3.82 -2.51
C TRP A 15 3.02 4.04 -3.84
N LEU A 16 4.00 3.21 -4.17
CA LEU A 16 4.70 3.27 -5.47
C LEU A 16 3.75 3.02 -6.65
N LEU A 17 2.73 2.17 -6.49
CA LEU A 17 1.71 1.85 -7.51
C LEU A 17 0.53 2.83 -7.56
N CYS A 18 0.35 3.68 -6.55
CA CYS A 18 -0.73 4.67 -6.49
C CYS A 18 -0.85 5.47 -7.79
N GLY A 19 -2.05 5.54 -8.38
CA GLY A 19 -2.31 6.26 -9.64
C GLY A 19 -1.70 5.63 -10.90
N ARG A 20 -0.94 4.54 -10.77
CA ARG A 20 -0.49 3.70 -11.90
C ARG A 20 -1.36 2.46 -12.03
N ASP A 21 -1.74 1.89 -10.89
CA ASP A 21 -2.62 0.73 -10.78
C ASP A 21 -3.86 1.16 -9.98
N ASN A 22 -5.01 1.24 -10.66
CA ASN A 22 -6.25 1.70 -10.04
C ASN A 22 -6.80 0.69 -9.01
N ASP A 23 -6.37 -0.57 -9.06
CA ASP A 23 -6.76 -1.60 -8.10
C ASP A 23 -5.96 -1.48 -6.78
N VAL A 24 -4.98 -0.58 -6.73
CA VAL A 24 -4.10 -0.37 -5.58
C VAL A 24 -4.41 0.98 -4.91
N SER A 25 -5.39 0.95 -4.01
CA SER A 25 -5.81 2.08 -3.17
C SER A 25 -6.24 1.61 -1.78
N GLU A 26 -6.30 2.52 -0.82
CA GLU A 26 -6.84 2.24 0.51
C GLU A 26 -8.31 1.81 0.45
N ALA A 27 -9.10 2.39 -0.46
CA ALA A 27 -10.49 2.00 -0.69
C ALA A 27 -10.61 0.55 -1.20
N ALA A 28 -9.78 0.14 -2.16
CA ALA A 28 -9.74 -1.23 -2.65
C ALA A 28 -9.35 -2.21 -1.54
N TRP A 29 -8.39 -1.82 -0.69
CA TRP A 29 -7.99 -2.60 0.49
C TRP A 29 -9.14 -2.83 1.47
N LEU A 30 -9.83 -1.75 1.86
CA LEU A 30 -10.98 -1.81 2.76
C LEU A 30 -12.13 -2.64 2.19
N ALA A 31 -12.41 -2.49 0.89
CA ALA A 31 -13.45 -3.27 0.20
C ALA A 31 -13.11 -4.77 0.18
N GLY A 32 -11.86 -5.14 -0.10
CA GLY A 32 -11.44 -6.54 -0.04
C GLY A 32 -11.54 -7.13 1.37
N GLN A 33 -11.14 -6.36 2.38
CA GLN A 33 -11.28 -6.76 3.79
C GLN A 33 -12.74 -7.02 4.18
N ALA A 34 -13.67 -6.13 3.78
CA ALA A 34 -15.10 -6.32 4.03
C ALA A 34 -15.66 -7.60 3.38
N ASN A 35 -15.11 -8.00 2.23
CA ASN A 35 -15.48 -9.22 1.51
C ASN A 35 -14.68 -10.46 1.95
N GLY A 36 -13.82 -10.34 2.97
CA GLY A 36 -13.00 -11.45 3.48
C GLY A 36 -11.84 -11.86 2.56
N ARG A 37 -11.56 -11.10 1.50
CA ARG A 37 -10.48 -11.38 0.55
C ARG A 37 -9.72 -10.09 0.21
N PRO A 38 -8.45 -9.95 0.63
CA PRO A 38 -7.66 -8.76 0.30
C PRO A 38 -7.50 -8.64 -1.23
N PRO A 39 -7.49 -7.41 -1.79
CA PRO A 39 -7.38 -7.19 -3.24
C PRO A 39 -6.01 -7.57 -3.80
N TYR A 40 -5.00 -7.61 -2.95
CA TYR A 40 -3.63 -7.97 -3.29
C TYR A 40 -2.87 -8.47 -2.05
N THR A 41 -1.78 -9.16 -2.29
CA THR A 41 -0.80 -9.63 -1.32
C THR A 41 0.51 -8.84 -1.44
N ARG A 42 1.38 -8.94 -0.43
CA ARG A 42 2.71 -8.29 -0.48
C ARG A 42 3.57 -8.82 -1.63
N ALA A 43 3.48 -10.12 -1.94
CA ALA A 43 4.22 -10.73 -3.04
C ALA A 43 3.76 -10.14 -4.38
N GLU A 44 2.45 -10.02 -4.60
CA GLU A 44 1.89 -9.39 -5.81
C GLU A 44 2.29 -7.93 -5.94
N LEU A 45 2.27 -7.15 -4.84
CA LEU A 45 2.72 -5.76 -4.87
C LEU A 45 4.21 -5.65 -5.24
N LYS A 46 5.07 -6.49 -4.63
CA LYS A 46 6.50 -6.53 -4.98
C LYS A 46 6.71 -6.91 -6.44
N TRP A 47 5.98 -7.90 -6.93
CA TRP A 47 6.04 -8.28 -8.33
C TRP A 47 5.61 -7.13 -9.27
N ARG A 48 4.50 -6.45 -8.97
CA ARG A 48 4.01 -5.33 -9.77
C ARG A 48 5.00 -4.17 -9.83
N VAL A 49 5.68 -3.83 -8.72
CA VAL A 49 6.66 -2.74 -8.68
C VAL A 49 8.01 -3.15 -9.26
N TYR A 50 8.56 -4.27 -8.81
CA TYR A 50 9.95 -4.64 -9.03
C TYR A 50 10.15 -5.73 -10.07
N GLN A 51 9.08 -6.39 -10.55
CA GLN A 51 9.12 -7.59 -11.40
C GLN A 51 9.84 -8.78 -10.73
N THR A 52 9.89 -8.77 -9.39
CA THR A 52 10.42 -9.84 -8.55
C THR A 52 9.85 -9.70 -7.14
N GLU A 53 9.67 -10.83 -6.44
CA GLU A 53 9.29 -10.83 -5.01
C GLU A 53 10.48 -10.58 -4.09
N ARG A 54 11.71 -10.74 -4.59
CA ARG A 54 12.96 -10.59 -3.83
C ARG A 54 13.89 -9.58 -4.52
N PRO A 55 13.48 -8.30 -4.60
CA PRO A 55 14.33 -7.26 -5.16
C PRO A 55 15.59 -7.06 -4.30
N SER A 56 16.68 -6.62 -4.93
CA SER A 56 17.84 -6.11 -4.21
C SER A 56 17.57 -4.68 -3.73
N LEU A 57 18.21 -4.27 -2.63
CA LEU A 57 18.06 -2.92 -2.09
C LEU A 57 18.35 -1.81 -3.14
N PRO A 58 19.40 -1.90 -3.99
CA PRO A 58 19.62 -0.90 -5.04
C PRO A 58 18.45 -0.81 -6.04
N HIS A 59 17.82 -1.94 -6.38
CA HIS A 59 16.66 -1.97 -7.28
C HIS A 59 15.42 -1.37 -6.62
N GLU A 60 15.20 -1.64 -5.33
CA GLU A 60 14.13 -1.01 -4.56
C GLU A 60 14.29 0.52 -4.56
N ILE A 61 15.50 1.02 -4.29
CA ILE A 61 15.81 2.47 -4.28
C ILE A 61 15.57 3.09 -5.65
N ALA A 62 16.05 2.46 -6.73
CA ALA A 62 15.87 2.98 -8.09
C ALA A 62 14.38 3.09 -8.48
N CYS A 63 13.57 2.10 -8.11
CA CYS A 63 12.13 2.15 -8.32
C CYS A 63 11.48 3.24 -7.46
N ALA A 64 11.86 3.37 -6.19
CA ALA A 64 11.32 4.38 -5.29
C ALA A 64 11.55 5.80 -5.83
N LEU A 65 12.78 6.12 -6.24
CA LEU A 65 13.12 7.43 -6.79
C LEU A 65 12.32 7.77 -8.06
N ARG A 66 12.11 6.79 -8.94
CA ARG A 66 11.32 6.96 -10.16
C ARG A 66 9.86 7.30 -9.85
N GLU A 67 9.23 6.54 -8.95
CA GLU A 67 7.83 6.77 -8.60
C GLU A 67 7.65 8.03 -7.71
N MET A 68 8.65 8.40 -6.91
CA MET A 68 8.66 9.67 -6.19
C MET A 68 8.64 10.87 -7.14
N GLU A 69 9.45 10.86 -8.21
CA GLU A 69 9.43 11.93 -9.22
C GLU A 69 8.08 12.02 -9.94
N ARG A 70 7.40 10.89 -10.14
CA ARG A 70 6.02 10.87 -10.67
C ARG A 70 5.05 11.52 -9.68
N HIS A 71 5.06 11.09 -8.42
CA HIS A 71 4.18 11.62 -7.38
C HIS A 71 4.36 13.10 -7.12
N ARG A 72 5.60 13.60 -7.22
CA ARG A 72 5.91 15.03 -7.08
C ARG A 72 5.10 15.90 -8.05
N ARG A 73 4.63 15.36 -9.18
CA ARG A 73 3.83 16.07 -10.18
C ARG A 73 2.34 16.08 -9.88
N ASP A 74 1.84 15.18 -9.04
CA ASP A 74 0.42 15.09 -8.67
C ASP A 74 0.21 14.47 -7.27
N LEU A 75 0.59 15.22 -6.24
CA LEU A 75 0.48 14.79 -4.84
C LEU A 75 -0.97 14.54 -4.41
N ARG A 76 -1.95 15.24 -5.02
CA ARG A 76 -3.38 15.11 -4.71
C ARG A 76 -3.89 13.70 -4.93
N ARG A 77 -3.35 13.00 -5.93
CA ARG A 77 -3.73 11.61 -6.22
C ARG A 77 -3.29 10.67 -5.09
N LEU A 78 -2.09 10.90 -4.55
CA LEU A 78 -1.59 10.15 -3.40
C LEU A 78 -2.43 10.39 -2.15
N GLU A 79 -2.78 11.65 -1.87
CA GLU A 79 -3.66 12.02 -0.75
C GLU A 79 -5.06 11.43 -0.89
N TYR A 80 -5.60 11.35 -2.11
CA TYR A 80 -6.91 10.78 -2.37
C TYR A 80 -6.93 9.25 -2.26
N ASP A 81 -5.98 8.56 -2.90
CA ASP A 81 -5.93 7.09 -2.91
C ASP A 81 -5.45 6.51 -1.56
N PHE A 82 -4.69 7.30 -0.79
CA PHE A 82 -4.10 6.96 0.51
C PHE A 82 -4.18 8.13 1.50
N PRO A 83 -5.37 8.43 2.07
CA PRO A 83 -5.62 9.57 2.99
C PRO A 83 -4.89 9.52 4.35
N GLY A 84 -3.77 8.80 4.47
CA GLY A 84 -2.89 8.85 5.64
C GLY A 84 -3.33 7.95 6.80
N PHE A 85 -3.14 6.63 6.64
CA PHE A 85 -3.30 5.61 7.70
C PHE A 85 -4.68 5.57 8.37
N ALA A 86 -5.73 6.07 7.71
CA ALA A 86 -7.08 6.11 8.29
C ALA A 86 -7.61 4.70 8.62
N ALA A 87 -7.37 3.73 7.72
CA ALA A 87 -7.68 2.32 7.94
C ALA A 87 -6.94 1.74 9.16
N LEU A 88 -5.64 2.02 9.31
CA LEU A 88 -4.86 1.62 10.49
C LEU A 88 -5.39 2.22 11.78
N LEU A 89 -5.73 3.50 11.75
CA LEU A 89 -6.32 4.15 12.90
C LEU A 89 -7.66 3.50 13.28
N GLY A 90 -8.47 3.11 12.28
CA GLY A 90 -9.71 2.36 12.49
C GLY A 90 -9.47 0.98 13.12
N ASP A 91 -8.55 0.19 12.56
CA ASP A 91 -8.18 -1.13 13.07
C ASP A 91 -7.63 -1.04 14.51
N LEU A 92 -6.78 -0.05 14.80
CA LEU A 92 -6.24 0.21 16.13
C LEU A 92 -7.34 0.55 17.14
N LYS A 93 -8.31 1.39 16.75
CA LYS A 93 -9.47 1.73 17.59
C LYS A 93 -10.37 0.52 17.86
N ALA A 94 -10.53 -0.36 16.87
CA ALA A 94 -11.33 -1.58 16.99
C ALA A 94 -10.61 -2.68 17.81
N SER A 95 -9.28 -2.73 17.74
CA SER A 95 -8.47 -3.63 18.55
C SER A 95 -8.38 -3.10 19.99
N ARG A 96 -9.39 -3.39 20.82
CA ARG A 96 -9.24 -3.26 22.28
C ARG A 96 -8.15 -4.21 22.74
N ILE A 97 -6.99 -3.65 23.11
CA ILE A 97 -6.00 -4.37 23.90
C ILE A 97 -6.60 -4.49 25.31
N LYS A 98 -6.98 -5.71 25.69
CA LYS A 98 -7.09 -6.14 27.09
C LYS A 98 -5.83 -6.89 27.44
#